data_AF-A0A6A3Q1X2-F1
#
_entry.id   AF-A0A6A3Q1X2-F1
#
_cell.length_a   1.000
_cell.length_b   1.000
_cell.length_c   1.000
_cell.angle_alpha   90.00
_cell.angle_beta   90.00
_cell.angle_gamma   90.00
#
_symmetry.space_group_name_H-M   'P 1'
#
loop_
_entity.id
_entity.type
_entity.pdbx_description
1 polymer ?
#
loop_
_entity_poly.entity_id
_entity_poly.type
_entity_poly.pdbx_seq_one_letter_code
_entity_poly.pdbx_strand_id
1 'polypeptide(L)'
;MARVYRASGAVRDLKIAVKAITDCLEPRWIISAVSFLRSHPGGDEQESHQDYPDKILEAARKQGRVLGSMLCALDEGARVLVYDGCTDVKDESKARVIEIPVGFCVIFRGDLIHNGMAYDRVNHRMHCYLTFRGLKWDFLVLGL
;
A
#
# COMPACT_ATOMS: atom_id res chain seq x y z
N MET A 1 27.07 5.56 5.03
CA MET A 1 26.60 5.70 6.42
C MET A 1 25.14 6.16 6.41
N ALA A 2 24.20 5.33 6.83
CA ALA A 2 22.80 5.74 6.96
C ALA A 2 22.63 6.50 8.28
N ARG A 3 22.43 7.82 8.21
CA ARG A 3 22.01 8.62 9.37
C ARG A 3 20.55 8.30 9.65
N VAL A 4 20.29 7.51 10.68
CA VAL A 4 18.93 7.39 11.24
C VAL A 4 18.68 8.67 12.02
N TYR A 5 18.01 9.64 11.39
CA TYR A 5 17.44 10.76 12.12
C TYR A 5 16.41 10.19 13.09
N ARG A 6 16.44 10.63 14.36
CA ARG A 6 15.37 10.32 15.34
C ARG A 6 14.04 10.53 14.62
N ALA A 7 13.19 9.49 14.58
CA ALA A 7 11.89 9.59 13.94
C ALA A 7 11.19 10.86 14.44
N SER A 8 10.86 11.77 13.53
CA SER A 8 10.16 13.00 13.87
C SER A 8 8.84 12.67 14.56
N GLY A 9 8.32 13.58 15.40
CA GLY A 9 7.01 13.42 16.03
C GLY A 9 5.93 13.05 15.00
N ALA A 10 5.95 13.73 13.85
CA ALA A 10 5.05 13.47 12.73
C ALA A 10 5.05 12.00 12.25
N VAL A 11 6.20 11.34 12.11
CA VAL A 11 6.25 9.93 11.67
C VAL A 11 5.66 9.00 12.74
N ARG A 12 5.84 9.34 14.02
CA ARG A 12 5.23 8.58 15.13
C ARG A 12 3.71 8.77 15.13
N ASP A 13 3.25 10.01 15.03
CA ASP A 13 1.82 10.35 15.05
C ASP A 13 1.09 9.71 13.87
N LEU A 14 1.73 9.70 12.70
CA LEU A 14 1.21 9.01 11.52
C LEU A 14 1.09 7.50 11.75
N LYS A 15 2.09 6.85 12.33
CA LYS A 15 2.00 5.42 12.68
C LYS A 15 0.87 5.14 13.67
N ILE A 16 0.64 6.02 14.64
CA ILE A 16 -0.45 5.91 15.61
C ILE A 16 -1.80 6.04 14.90
N ALA A 17 -1.96 7.06 14.04
CA ALA A 17 -3.19 7.29 13.29
C ALA A 17 -3.52 6.12 12.36
N VAL A 18 -2.52 5.63 11.60
CA VAL A 18 -2.68 4.47 10.73
C VAL A 18 -3.09 3.24 11.53
N LYS A 19 -2.42 2.96 12.66
CA LYS A 19 -2.78 1.83 13.51
C LYS A 19 -4.22 1.93 14.02
N ALA A 20 -4.63 3.10 14.50
CA ALA A 20 -5.98 3.33 14.99
C ALA A 20 -7.05 3.05 13.92
N ILE A 21 -6.84 3.50 12.68
CA ILE A 21 -7.76 3.24 11.57
C ILE A 21 -7.77 1.76 11.20
N THR A 22 -6.60 1.13 11.08
CA THR A 22 -6.51 -0.29 10.71
C THR A 22 -7.11 -1.21 11.76
N ASP A 23 -7.10 -0.81 13.03
CA ASP A 23 -7.67 -1.59 14.13
C ASP A 23 -9.20 -1.69 14.08
N CYS A 24 -9.86 -0.74 13.44
CA CYS A 24 -11.28 -0.81 13.17
C CYS A 24 -11.64 -1.85 12.08
N LEU A 25 -10.67 -2.27 11.25
CA LEU A 25 -10.88 -3.19 10.14
C LEU A 25 -10.38 -4.60 10.45
N GLU A 26 -9.15 -4.71 10.93
CA GLU A 26 -8.53 -5.97 11.34
C GLU A 26 -7.50 -5.68 12.45
N PRO A 27 -7.85 -5.90 13.73
CA PRO A 27 -7.03 -5.49 14.88
C PRO A 27 -5.70 -6.24 15.00
N ARG A 28 -5.54 -7.36 14.27
CA ARG A 28 -4.29 -8.12 14.25
C ARG A 28 -3.31 -7.56 13.23
N TRP A 29 -3.71 -6.63 12.37
CA TRP A 29 -2.80 -5.97 11.45
C TRP A 29 -1.74 -5.16 12.21
N ILE A 30 -0.51 -5.27 11.72
CA ILE A 30 0.63 -4.45 12.12
C ILE A 30 1.22 -3.79 10.87
N ILE A 31 1.73 -2.57 11.03
CA ILE A 31 2.49 -1.90 9.99
C ILE A 31 3.87 -2.56 9.93
N SER A 32 4.10 -3.46 8.97
CA SER A 32 5.40 -4.13 8.83
C SER A 32 6.41 -3.29 8.05
N ALA A 33 5.93 -2.43 7.16
CA ALA A 33 6.79 -1.52 6.40
C ALA A 33 6.02 -0.30 5.92
N VAL A 34 6.78 0.75 5.61
CA VAL A 34 6.30 1.99 5.03
C VAL A 34 7.24 2.41 3.90
N SER A 35 6.69 2.62 2.71
CA SER A 35 7.39 3.14 1.55
C SER A 35 6.90 4.54 1.22
N PHE A 36 7.83 5.48 1.04
CA PHE A 36 7.52 6.81 0.51
C PHE A 36 7.72 6.76 -1.00
N LEU A 37 6.62 6.91 -1.74
CA LEU A 37 6.58 6.82 -3.18
C LEU A 37 6.66 8.24 -3.77
N ARG A 38 7.54 8.43 -4.74
CA ARG A 38 7.64 9.63 -5.55
C ARG A 38 7.48 9.24 -7.02
N SER A 39 6.36 9.60 -7.62
CA SER A 39 6.14 9.43 -9.05
C SER A 39 6.57 10.70 -9.79
N HIS A 40 7.33 10.53 -10.86
CA HIS A 40 7.77 11.63 -11.73
C HIS A 40 6.76 11.86 -12.86
N PRO A 41 6.64 13.10 -13.36
CA PRO A 41 5.77 13.40 -14.49
C PRO A 41 6.21 12.64 -15.74
N GLY A 42 5.23 12.14 -16.50
CA GLY A 42 5.48 11.40 -17.74
C GLY A 42 5.95 9.94 -17.54
N GLY A 43 5.93 9.43 -16.30
CA GLY A 43 6.11 8.00 -16.05
C GLY A 43 4.89 7.19 -16.47
N ASP A 44 5.11 5.93 -16.86
CA ASP A 44 4.06 5.02 -17.28
C ASP A 44 3.18 4.55 -16.11
N GLU A 45 1.98 4.09 -16.44
CA GLU A 45 1.19 3.29 -15.51
C GLU A 45 1.94 1.99 -15.19
N GLN A 46 1.94 1.60 -13.91
CA GLN A 46 2.57 0.34 -13.51
C GLN A 46 1.78 -0.84 -14.09
N GLU A 47 2.47 -1.96 -14.31
CA GLU A 47 1.79 -3.23 -14.57
C GLU A 47 0.88 -3.60 -13.38
N SER A 48 -0.27 -4.21 -13.66
CA SER A 48 -1.19 -4.68 -12.62
C SER A 48 -0.54 -5.77 -11.78
N HIS A 49 -0.56 -5.63 -10.46
CA HIS A 49 0.10 -6.54 -9.53
C HIS A 49 -0.64 -6.65 -8.19
N GLN A 50 -0.19 -7.60 -7.38
CA GLN A 50 -0.48 -7.67 -5.95
C GLN A 50 0.74 -7.17 -5.17
N ASP A 51 0.53 -6.66 -3.96
CA ASP A 51 1.61 -6.04 -3.17
C ASP A 51 2.61 -7.03 -2.58
N TYR A 52 2.18 -8.28 -2.44
CA TYR A 52 2.92 -9.31 -1.74
C TYR A 52 3.26 -10.45 -2.70
N PRO A 53 4.45 -11.04 -2.59
CA PRO A 53 4.77 -12.25 -3.34
C PRO A 53 3.79 -13.38 -3.01
N ASP A 54 3.44 -14.22 -3.99
CA ASP A 54 2.49 -15.34 -3.85
C ASP A 54 2.76 -16.20 -2.61
N LYS A 55 4.03 -16.54 -2.35
CA LYS A 55 4.42 -17.35 -1.18
C LYS A 55 3.96 -16.74 0.16
N ILE A 56 3.91 -15.41 0.25
CA ILE A 56 3.53 -14.67 1.45
C ILE A 56 2.00 -14.60 1.55
N LEU A 57 1.32 -14.38 0.42
CA LEU A 57 -0.14 -14.45 0.33
C LEU A 57 -0.66 -15.84 0.71
N GLU A 58 -0.05 -16.90 0.16
CA GLU A 58 -0.38 -18.29 0.49
C GLU A 58 -0.13 -18.63 1.96
N ALA A 59 0.97 -18.15 2.55
CA ALA A 59 1.25 -18.35 3.96
C ALA A 59 0.21 -17.67 4.86
N ALA A 60 -0.29 -16.49 4.48
CA ALA A 60 -1.37 -15.81 5.18
C ALA A 60 -2.72 -16.56 5.00
N ARG A 61 -3.03 -16.98 3.77
CA ARG A 61 -4.26 -17.75 3.45
C ARG A 61 -4.34 -19.07 4.22
N LYS A 62 -3.24 -19.80 4.36
CA LYS A 62 -3.16 -21.04 5.18
C LYS A 62 -3.48 -20.81 6.66
N GLN A 63 -3.31 -19.58 7.15
CA GLN A 63 -3.68 -19.19 8.51
C GLN A 63 -5.09 -18.60 8.61
N GLY A 64 -5.86 -18.60 7.51
CA GLY A 64 -7.18 -17.97 7.43
C GLY A 64 -7.10 -16.45 7.53
N ARG A 65 -6.03 -15.83 7.02
CA ARG A 65 -5.77 -14.40 7.16
C ARG A 65 -5.59 -13.73 5.80
N VAL A 66 -5.90 -12.44 5.76
CA VAL A 66 -5.76 -11.58 4.58
C VAL A 66 -4.84 -10.42 4.94
N LEU A 67 -3.78 -10.21 4.16
CA LEU A 67 -2.90 -9.06 4.33
C LEU A 67 -3.59 -7.79 3.84
N GLY A 68 -3.17 -6.64 4.33
CA GLY A 68 -3.72 -5.35 3.93
C GLY A 68 -2.65 -4.46 3.33
N SER A 69 -3.10 -3.47 2.58
CA SER A 69 -2.28 -2.39 2.07
C SER A 69 -3.02 -1.08 2.26
N MET A 70 -2.26 -0.01 2.46
CA MET A 70 -2.83 1.32 2.63
C MET A 70 -2.02 2.34 1.84
N LEU A 71 -2.70 3.11 1.01
CA LEU A 71 -2.12 4.27 0.31
C LEU A 71 -2.67 5.55 0.93
N CYS A 72 -1.78 6.44 1.35
CA CYS A 72 -2.09 7.78 1.85
C CYS A 72 -1.59 8.82 0.85
N ALA A 73 -2.47 9.75 0.47
CA ALA A 73 -2.14 10.83 -0.44
C ALA A 73 -1.46 11.99 0.29
N LEU A 74 -0.26 12.35 -0.17
CA LEU A 74 0.47 13.53 0.33
C LEU A 74 0.29 14.72 -0.61
N ASP A 75 0.05 14.46 -1.90
CA ASP A 75 -0.24 15.47 -2.92
C ASP A 75 -1.59 15.23 -3.59
N GLU A 76 -2.18 16.31 -4.12
CA GLU A 76 -3.44 16.26 -4.86
C GLU A 76 -3.35 15.43 -6.15
N GLY A 77 -4.47 14.80 -6.52
CA GLY A 77 -4.58 13.98 -7.72
C GLY A 77 -3.95 12.59 -7.56
N ALA A 78 -3.60 12.17 -6.34
CA ALA A 78 -3.17 10.81 -6.03
C ALA A 78 -4.26 9.82 -6.42
N ARG A 79 -3.90 8.85 -7.26
CA ARG A 79 -4.82 7.86 -7.81
C ARG A 79 -4.20 6.46 -7.77
N VAL A 80 -5.08 5.47 -7.69
CA VAL A 80 -4.76 4.05 -7.85
C VAL A 80 -5.84 3.40 -8.72
N LEU A 81 -5.44 2.57 -9.68
CA LEU A 81 -6.36 1.73 -10.42
C LEU A 81 -6.48 0.40 -9.69
N VAL A 82 -7.69 0.02 -9.32
CA VAL A 82 -7.99 -1.28 -8.71
C VAL A 82 -8.92 -2.07 -9.61
N TYR A 83 -8.89 -3.39 -9.46
CA TYR A 83 -9.80 -4.31 -10.13
C TYR A 83 -10.72 -4.93 -9.08
N ASP A 84 -11.97 -4.46 -9.01
CA ASP A 84 -12.88 -4.78 -7.89
C ASP A 84 -13.09 -6.29 -7.72
N GLY A 85 -12.80 -6.80 -6.52
CA GLY A 85 -12.89 -8.23 -6.20
C GLY A 85 -11.91 -9.14 -6.96
N CYS A 86 -10.95 -8.61 -7.73
CA CYS A 86 -9.95 -9.40 -8.43
C CYS A 86 -8.76 -9.70 -7.51
N THR A 87 -8.84 -10.83 -6.78
CA THR A 87 -7.78 -11.28 -5.85
C THR A 87 -6.87 -12.37 -6.39
N ASP A 88 -7.16 -12.92 -7.57
CA ASP A 88 -6.38 -14.00 -8.18
C ASP A 88 -6.27 -13.83 -9.70
N VAL A 89 -7.35 -13.41 -10.36
CA VAL A 89 -7.40 -13.17 -11.82
C VAL A 89 -7.90 -11.77 -12.10
N LYS A 90 -7.18 -11.03 -12.96
CA LYS A 90 -7.53 -9.69 -13.42
C LYS A 90 -8.74 -9.75 -14.37
N ASP A 91 -9.68 -8.83 -14.18
CA ASP A 91 -10.84 -8.62 -15.05
C ASP A 91 -10.96 -7.13 -15.36
N GLU A 92 -10.68 -6.75 -16.61
CA GLU A 92 -10.70 -5.36 -17.07
C GLU A 92 -12.08 -4.69 -16.91
N SER A 93 -13.18 -5.46 -16.93
CA SER A 93 -14.52 -4.91 -16.73
C SER A 93 -14.74 -4.37 -15.30
N LYS A 94 -13.89 -4.79 -14.36
CA LYS A 94 -13.91 -4.38 -12.95
C LYS A 94 -12.91 -3.29 -12.61
N ALA A 95 -12.25 -2.72 -13.61
CA ALA A 95 -11.35 -1.58 -13.46
C ALA A 95 -12.08 -0.38 -12.82
N ARG A 96 -11.50 0.17 -11.75
CA ARG A 96 -11.97 1.36 -11.04
C ARG A 96 -10.79 2.22 -10.63
N VAL A 97 -10.77 3.47 -11.07
CA VAL A 97 -9.81 4.46 -10.57
C VAL A 97 -10.34 5.04 -9.27
N ILE A 98 -9.56 4.94 -8.20
CA ILE A 98 -9.84 5.57 -6.92
C ILE A 98 -8.95 6.81 -6.82
N GLU A 99 -9.59 7.98 -6.71
CA GLU A 99 -8.92 9.22 -6.33
C GLU A 99 -8.87 9.31 -4.81
N ILE A 100 -7.69 9.62 -4.28
CA ILE A 100 -7.43 9.70 -2.85
C ILE A 100 -7.20 11.17 -2.49
N PRO A 101 -8.12 11.81 -1.78
CA PRO A 101 -7.94 13.20 -1.36
C PRO A 101 -6.74 13.35 -0.42
N VAL A 102 -6.11 14.53 -0.43
CA VAL A 102 -4.96 14.82 0.46
C VAL A 102 -5.36 14.64 1.93
N GLY A 103 -4.53 13.94 2.68
CA GLY A 103 -4.78 13.64 4.09
C GLY A 103 -5.73 12.47 4.33
N PHE A 104 -6.30 11.88 3.27
CA PHE A 104 -7.06 10.64 3.33
C PHE A 104 -6.19 9.44 2.94
N CYS A 105 -6.66 8.26 3.31
CA CYS A 105 -6.08 7.00 2.88
C CYS A 105 -7.14 6.06 2.34
N VAL A 106 -6.72 5.21 1.40
CA VAL A 106 -7.48 4.02 1.00
C VAL A 106 -6.82 2.80 1.62
N ILE A 107 -7.62 1.92 2.21
CA ILE A 107 -7.18 0.62 2.73
C ILE A 107 -7.84 -0.46 1.89
N PHE A 108 -7.04 -1.41 1.42
CA PHE A 108 -7.50 -2.51 0.58
C PHE A 108 -6.78 -3.80 0.92
N ARG A 109 -7.27 -4.92 0.41
CA ARG A 109 -6.62 -6.22 0.61
C ARG A 109 -5.29 -6.26 -0.13
N GLY A 110 -4.27 -6.80 0.49
CA GLY A 110 -2.94 -6.93 -0.11
C GLY A 110 -2.87 -7.88 -1.31
N ASP A 111 -3.87 -8.75 -1.47
CA ASP A 111 -4.04 -9.61 -2.64
C ASP A 111 -4.96 -8.99 -3.71
N LEU A 112 -5.44 -7.75 -3.53
CA LEU A 112 -6.20 -7.08 -4.57
C LEU A 112 -5.28 -6.65 -5.72
N ILE A 113 -5.61 -7.07 -6.94
CA ILE A 113 -4.88 -6.64 -8.14
C ILE A 113 -5.13 -5.15 -8.36
N HIS A 114 -4.05 -4.40 -8.52
CA HIS A 114 -4.07 -2.95 -8.71
C HIS A 114 -2.81 -2.46 -9.45
N ASN A 115 -2.77 -1.19 -9.83
CA ASN A 115 -1.57 -0.54 -10.34
C ASN A 115 -1.49 0.95 -9.97
N GLY A 116 -0.25 1.44 -9.87
CA GLY A 116 0.02 2.86 -9.83
C GLY A 116 -0.32 3.55 -11.15
N MET A 117 -0.97 4.70 -11.05
CA MET A 117 -1.31 5.54 -12.21
C MET A 117 -0.13 6.39 -12.67
N ALA A 118 -0.15 6.78 -13.94
CA ALA A 118 0.69 7.83 -14.48
C ALA A 118 0.29 9.22 -13.94
N TYR A 119 1.26 10.12 -13.88
CA TYR A 119 1.05 11.51 -13.43
C TYR A 119 1.68 12.49 -14.43
N ASP A 120 1.06 13.65 -14.58
CA ASP A 120 1.54 14.80 -15.35
C ASP A 120 2.40 15.75 -14.51
N ARG A 121 2.40 15.55 -13.18
CA ARG A 121 3.20 16.26 -12.18
C ARG A 121 3.87 15.28 -11.23
N VAL A 122 4.82 15.78 -10.44
CA VAL A 122 5.34 14.99 -9.32
C VAL A 122 4.21 14.71 -8.34
N ASN A 123 4.07 13.47 -7.89
CA ASN A 123 3.07 13.07 -6.90
C ASN A 123 3.70 12.18 -5.81
N HIS A 124 3.54 12.59 -4.56
CA HIS A 124 4.01 11.87 -3.39
C HIS A 124 2.88 11.11 -2.70
N ARG A 125 3.16 9.86 -2.36
CA ARG A 125 2.25 8.97 -1.63
C ARG A 125 3.02 8.19 -0.57
N MET A 126 2.33 7.81 0.48
CA MET A 126 2.86 6.86 1.46
C MET A 126 2.13 5.53 1.31
N HIS A 127 2.87 4.45 1.13
CA HIS A 127 2.35 3.10 1.09
C HIS A 127 2.72 2.36 2.39
N CYS A 128 1.73 1.90 3.15
CA CYS A 128 1.91 1.07 4.32
C CYS A 128 1.47 -0.36 4.05
N TYR A 129 2.34 -1.31 4.41
CA TYR A 129 2.07 -2.73 4.28
C TYR A 129 1.62 -3.28 5.63
N LEU A 130 0.42 -3.86 5.63
CA LEU A 130 -0.30 -4.32 6.81
C LEU A 130 -0.26 -5.86 6.86
N THR A 131 0.45 -6.40 7.84
CA THR A 131 0.64 -7.84 7.99
C THR A 131 0.31 -8.30 9.40
N PHE A 132 0.71 -9.51 9.76
CA PHE A 132 0.46 -10.07 11.09
C PHE A 132 1.77 -10.41 11.79
N ARG A 133 1.75 -10.35 13.12
CA ARG A 133 2.88 -10.79 13.93
C ARG A 133 3.23 -12.25 13.60
N GLY A 134 4.51 -12.52 13.37
CA GLY A 134 5.02 -13.86 13.05
C GLY A 134 5.09 -14.18 11.56
N LEU A 135 4.51 -13.35 10.68
CA LEU A 135 4.72 -13.46 9.25
C LEU A 135 6.10 -12.90 8.89
N LYS A 136 7.01 -13.76 8.46
CA LYS A 136 8.34 -13.35 7.98
C LYS A 136 8.25 -13.05 6.49
N TRP A 137 8.56 -11.82 6.13
CA TRP A 137 8.75 -11.42 4.74
C TRP A 137 9.73 -10.26 4.71
N ASP A 138 10.71 -10.36 3.81
CA ASP A 138 11.73 -9.34 3.66
C ASP A 138 11.29 -8.34 2.59
N PHE A 139 11.32 -7.06 2.95
CA PHE A 139 11.13 -5.98 2.00
C PHE A 139 12.32 -5.93 1.06
N LEU A 140 12.15 -6.40 -0.18
CA LEU A 140 13.00 -5.93 -1.26
C LEU A 140 12.55 -4.50 -1.55
N VAL A 141 13.31 -3.52 -1.06
CA VAL A 141 13.24 -2.16 -1.59
C VAL A 141 13.72 -2.27 -3.04
N LEU A 142 12.80 -2.52 -3.97
CA LEU A 142 13.05 -2.27 -5.38
C LEU A 142 13.19 -0.75 -5.47
N GLY A 143 14.43 -0.30 -5.62
CA GLY A 143 14.73 1.07 -5.98
C GLY A 143 14.01 1.36 -7.29
N LEU A 144 12.97 2.17 -7.19
CA LEU A 144 12.44 2.93 -8.31
C LEU A 144 13.52 3.91 -8.78
#